data_AF-A0A554XPW0-F1
#
_entry.id   AF-A0A554XPW0-F1
#
_cell.length_a   1.000
_cell.length_b   1.000
_cell.length_c   1.000
_cell.angle_alpha   90.00
_cell.angle_beta   90.00
_cell.angle_gamma   90.00
#
_symmetry.space_group_name_H-M   'P 1'
#
loop_
_entity.id
_entity.type
_entity.pdbx_description
1 polymer ?
#
loop_
_entity_poly.entity_id
_entity_poly.type
_entity_poly.pdbx_seq_one_letter_code
_entity_poly.pdbx_strand_id
1 'polypeptide(L)'
;MSDRQAPRLQGLPPVVGPHTRLLVLGSFPSVASLRAQQYYAHPHNHFWTILGTLWGLRAIAHNGGESWRHARHTRALGVPVERLPSTSPANASWSLARKTAAWAEVLARHGIPVHAPPQSTDAR
;
A
#
# COMPACT_ATOMS: atom_id res chain seq x y z
N MET A 1 -9.31 -12.33 47.96
CA MET A 1 -8.38 -11.54 47.11
C MET A 1 -9.06 -11.35 45.77
N SER A 2 -9.56 -10.15 45.46
CA SER A 2 -10.23 -9.86 44.19
C SER A 2 -9.19 -9.83 43.07
N ASP A 3 -9.33 -10.73 42.11
CA ASP A 3 -8.48 -10.83 40.93
C ASP A 3 -8.74 -9.60 40.04
N ARG A 4 -7.83 -8.62 40.07
CA ARG A 4 -7.89 -7.45 39.20
C ARG A 4 -7.55 -7.92 37.78
N GLN A 5 -8.57 -8.28 37.02
CA GLN A 5 -8.42 -8.61 35.62
C GLN A 5 -7.86 -7.39 34.88
N ALA A 6 -6.65 -7.52 34.32
CA ALA A 6 -6.05 -6.45 33.53
C ALA A 6 -6.97 -6.10 32.34
N PRO A 7 -7.07 -4.82 31.97
CA PRO A 7 -7.94 -4.41 30.87
C PRO A 7 -7.52 -5.11 29.57
N ARG A 8 -8.50 -5.67 28.85
CA ARG A 8 -8.27 -6.28 27.54
C ARG A 8 -7.84 -5.20 26.55
N LEU A 9 -6.66 -5.37 25.96
CA LEU A 9 -6.16 -4.48 24.92
C LEU A 9 -6.83 -4.80 23.58
N GLN A 10 -7.19 -3.76 22.82
CA GLN A 10 -7.75 -3.89 21.48
C GLN A 10 -6.67 -3.71 20.42
N GLY A 11 -6.46 -4.73 19.59
CA GLY A 11 -5.53 -4.73 18.47
C GLY A 11 -6.17 -4.21 17.17
N LEU A 12 -5.44 -4.38 16.07
CA LEU A 12 -5.95 -4.15 14.72
C LEU A 12 -6.84 -5.32 14.27
N PRO A 13 -7.79 -5.11 13.34
CA PRO A 13 -8.60 -6.19 12.78
C PRO A 13 -7.74 -7.17 11.97
N PRO A 14 -8.05 -8.48 11.96
CA PRO A 14 -7.26 -9.46 11.20
C PRO A 14 -7.37 -9.21 9.69
N VAL A 15 -6.28 -9.46 8.96
CA VAL A 15 -6.25 -9.42 7.50
C VAL A 15 -6.23 -10.85 6.98
N VAL A 16 -7.42 -11.40 6.70
CA VAL A 16 -7.62 -12.79 6.24
C VAL A 16 -8.76 -12.85 5.21
N GLY A 17 -8.72 -13.84 4.32
CA GLY A 17 -9.76 -14.11 3.33
C GLY A 17 -9.89 -15.60 2.96
N PRO A 18 -10.86 -15.98 2.09
CA PRO A 18 -11.17 -17.38 1.77
C PRO A 18 -10.01 -18.20 1.20
N HIS A 19 -9.02 -17.55 0.59
CA HIS A 19 -7.86 -18.20 -0.02
C HIS A 19 -6.57 -18.04 0.82
N THR A 20 -6.69 -17.74 2.11
CA THR A 20 -5.53 -17.61 3.01
C THR A 20 -4.83 -18.96 3.15
N ARG A 21 -3.56 -19.04 2.76
CA ARG A 21 -2.74 -20.27 2.83
C ARG A 21 -1.74 -20.28 3.99
N LEU A 22 -1.46 -19.12 4.57
CA LEU A 22 -0.52 -18.94 5.68
C LEU A 22 -1.05 -17.83 6.59
N LEU A 23 -1.04 -18.07 7.91
CA LEU A 23 -1.32 -17.08 8.93
C LEU A 23 -0.01 -16.71 9.65
N VAL A 24 0.29 -15.42 9.76
CA VAL A 24 1.38 -14.92 10.59
C VAL A 24 0.77 -14.28 11.83
N LEU A 25 0.99 -14.90 12.99
CA LEU A 25 0.51 -14.41 14.28
C LEU A 25 1.65 -13.72 15.03
N GLY A 26 1.51 -12.42 15.27
CA GLY A 26 2.40 -11.65 16.15
C GLY A 26 1.90 -11.66 17.60
N SER A 27 2.67 -11.07 18.51
CA SER A 27 2.28 -10.93 19.93
C SER A 27 1.18 -9.86 20.12
N PHE A 28 1.52 -8.60 19.90
CA PHE A 28 0.58 -7.48 19.94
C PHE A 28 1.09 -6.32 19.08
N PRO A 29 0.23 -5.56 18.38
CA PRO A 29 0.66 -4.40 17.61
C PRO A 29 1.39 -3.37 18.49
N SER A 30 2.54 -2.89 18.02
CA SER A 30 3.25 -1.81 18.69
C SER A 30 2.42 -0.52 18.74
N VAL A 31 2.75 0.41 19.63
CA VAL A 31 2.12 1.74 19.68
C VAL A 31 2.21 2.46 18.32
N ALA A 32 3.33 2.31 17.60
CA ALA A 32 3.48 2.86 16.26
C ALA A 32 2.47 2.25 15.27
N SER A 33 2.28 0.93 15.31
CA SER A 33 1.28 0.22 14.52
C SER A 33 -0.15 0.67 14.81
N LEU A 34 -0.50 0.83 16.09
CA LEU A 34 -1.82 1.28 16.50
C LEU A 34 -2.08 2.73 16.08
N ARG A 35 -1.12 3.64 16.26
CA ARG A 35 -1.26 5.04 15.83
C ARG A 35 -1.42 5.17 14.32
N ALA A 36 -0.68 4.37 13.55
CA ALA A 36 -0.75 4.37 12.09
C ALA A 36 -1.93 3.56 11.54
N GLN A 37 -2.63 2.79 12.38
CA GLN A 37 -3.63 1.79 11.96
C GLN A 37 -3.06 0.82 10.90
N GLN A 38 -1.82 0.38 11.10
CA GLN A 38 -1.04 -0.45 10.16
C GLN A 38 -0.24 -1.51 10.88
N TYR A 39 -0.29 -2.75 10.39
CA TYR A 39 0.55 -3.83 10.91
C TYR A 39 2.04 -3.57 10.62
N TYR A 40 2.89 -3.87 11.61
CA TYR A 40 4.35 -3.75 11.51
C TYR A 40 4.87 -2.36 11.08
N ALA A 41 4.11 -1.29 11.36
CA ALA A 41 4.44 0.08 10.96
C ALA A 41 5.69 0.72 11.60
N HIS A 42 6.30 0.07 12.60
CA HIS A 42 7.49 0.61 13.23
C HIS A 42 8.67 0.60 12.23
N PRO A 43 9.45 1.70 12.06
CA PRO A 43 10.49 1.78 11.04
C PRO A 43 11.60 0.71 11.12
N HIS A 44 11.87 0.20 12.33
CA HIS A 44 12.84 -0.89 12.55
C HIS A 44 12.23 -2.30 12.44
N ASN A 45 10.96 -2.43 12.04
CA ASN A 45 10.35 -3.73 11.82
C ASN A 45 10.65 -4.23 10.40
N HIS A 46 11.25 -5.41 10.27
CA HIS A 46 11.67 -5.96 8.98
C HIS A 46 10.61 -6.79 8.26
N PHE A 47 9.41 -6.96 8.82
CA PHE A 47 8.38 -7.84 8.27
C PHE A 47 8.10 -7.59 6.78
N TRP A 48 7.87 -6.32 6.42
CA TRP A 48 7.56 -5.93 5.05
C TRP A 48 8.76 -6.06 4.11
N THR A 49 9.98 -5.80 4.59
CA THR A 49 11.21 -6.01 3.82
C THR A 49 11.40 -7.50 3.50
N ILE A 50 11.24 -8.38 4.50
CA ILE A 50 11.37 -9.84 4.32
C ILE A 50 10.38 -10.33 3.25
N LEU A 51 9.10 -9.99 3.38
CA LEU A 51 8.08 -10.42 2.41
C LEU A 51 8.29 -9.80 1.03
N GLY A 52 8.68 -8.53 0.97
CA GLY A 52 9.00 -7.85 -0.28
C GLY A 52 10.14 -8.54 -1.04
N THR A 53 11.19 -8.96 -0.33
CA THR A 53 12.30 -9.74 -0.91
C THR A 53 11.83 -11.11 -1.38
N LEU A 54 11.11 -11.86 -0.55
CA LEU A 54 10.67 -13.23 -0.88
C LEU A 54 9.68 -13.27 -2.04
N TRP A 55 8.86 -12.24 -2.21
CA TRP A 55 7.86 -12.17 -3.29
C TRP A 55 8.31 -11.35 -4.50
N GLY A 56 9.53 -10.81 -4.49
CA GLY A 56 10.05 -10.03 -5.60
C GLY A 56 9.24 -8.75 -5.87
N LEU A 57 8.87 -8.03 -4.81
CA LEU A 57 8.14 -6.77 -4.92
C LEU A 57 8.90 -5.80 -5.83
N ARG A 58 8.26 -5.35 -6.91
CA ARG A 58 8.92 -4.53 -7.95
C ARG A 58 8.87 -3.03 -7.68
N ALA A 59 7.76 -2.55 -7.10
CA ALA A 59 7.53 -1.14 -6.80
C ALA A 59 6.33 -0.98 -5.87
N ILE A 60 6.19 0.22 -5.30
CA ILE A 60 5.01 0.66 -4.55
C ILE A 60 4.46 1.91 -5.22
N ALA A 61 3.21 1.88 -5.65
CA ALA A 61 2.58 3.02 -6.29
C ALA A 61 1.45 3.57 -5.40
N HIS A 62 1.56 4.84 -5.01
CA HIS A 62 0.55 5.52 -4.19
C HIS A 62 -0.49 6.20 -5.07
N ASN A 63 -1.76 5.84 -4.88
CA ASN A 63 -2.90 6.43 -5.58
C ASN A 63 -3.26 7.80 -4.98
N GLY A 64 -2.93 8.89 -5.69
CA GLY A 64 -3.31 10.25 -5.31
C GLY A 64 -2.45 10.88 -4.20
N GLY A 65 -2.77 12.14 -3.87
CA GLY A 65 -1.99 12.95 -2.92
C GLY A 65 -2.03 12.44 -1.49
N GLU A 66 -3.20 12.03 -1.00
CA GLU A 66 -3.36 11.58 0.38
C GLU A 66 -2.55 10.31 0.66
N SER A 67 -2.60 9.32 -0.23
CA SER A 67 -1.74 8.13 -0.11
C SER A 67 -0.25 8.51 -0.17
N TRP A 68 0.14 9.43 -1.05
CA TRP A 68 1.53 9.87 -1.22
C TRP A 68 2.14 10.51 0.03
N ARG A 69 1.33 11.08 0.93
CA ARG A 69 1.82 11.59 2.23
C ARG A 69 2.54 10.52 3.06
N HIS A 70 2.23 9.25 2.80
CA HIS A 70 2.83 8.10 3.48
C HIS A 70 4.05 7.53 2.76
N ALA A 71 4.45 8.06 1.60
CA ALA A 71 5.54 7.53 0.76
C ALA A 71 6.88 7.43 1.49
N ARG A 72 7.13 8.27 2.50
CA ARG A 72 8.33 8.18 3.33
C ARG A 72 8.46 6.83 4.04
N HIS A 73 7.35 6.22 4.46
CA HIS A 73 7.37 4.95 5.19
C HIS A 73 7.58 3.78 4.23
N THR A 74 7.01 3.84 3.02
CA THR A 74 7.13 2.78 2.02
C THR A 74 8.48 2.79 1.32
N ARG A 75 9.16 3.95 1.21
CA ARG A 75 10.54 4.03 0.73
C ARG A 75 11.53 3.20 1.56
N ALA A 76 11.24 2.99 2.85
CA ALA A 76 12.07 2.15 3.71
C ALA A 76 12.10 0.67 3.26
N LEU A 77 11.20 0.25 2.38
CA LEU A 77 11.15 -1.11 1.83
C LEU A 77 12.16 -1.35 0.69
N GLY A 78 12.91 -0.32 0.28
CA GLY A 78 14.02 -0.46 -0.66
C GLY A 78 13.61 -0.70 -2.12
N VAL A 79 12.33 -0.57 -2.45
CA VAL A 79 11.80 -0.65 -3.81
C VAL A 79 11.41 0.75 -4.32
N PRO A 80 11.38 0.99 -5.65
CA PRO A 80 10.87 2.23 -6.21
C PRO A 80 9.49 2.61 -5.65
N VAL A 81 9.30 3.89 -5.35
CA VAL A 81 8.04 4.43 -4.82
C VAL A 81 7.52 5.52 -5.74
N GLU A 82 6.37 5.26 -6.35
CA GLU A 82 5.78 6.05 -7.44
C GLU A 82 4.49 6.73 -6.98
N ARG A 83 4.20 7.90 -7.57
CA ARG A 83 2.93 8.61 -7.33
C ARG A 83 2.04 8.49 -8.56
N LEU A 84 0.87 7.91 -8.37
CA LEU A 84 -0.16 7.81 -9.40
C LEU A 84 -1.18 8.94 -9.28
N PRO A 85 -1.78 9.40 -10.39
CA PRO A 85 -2.93 10.28 -10.32
C PRO A 85 -4.07 9.56 -9.60
N SER A 86 -4.85 10.33 -8.83
CA SER A 86 -5.99 9.79 -8.08
C SER A 86 -7.01 9.16 -9.02
N THR A 87 -7.50 7.97 -8.67
CA THR A 87 -8.64 7.30 -9.32
C THR A 87 -10.00 7.87 -8.92
N SER A 88 -10.05 8.82 -7.98
CA SER A 88 -11.30 9.45 -7.55
C SER A 88 -11.94 10.28 -8.68
N PRO A 89 -13.28 10.27 -8.81
CA PRO A 89 -14.01 11.13 -9.74
C PRO A 89 -13.87 12.62 -9.38
N ALA A 90 -13.56 12.95 -8.12
CA ALA A 90 -13.36 14.33 -7.67
C ALA A 90 -12.13 15.01 -8.28
N ASN A 91 -11.21 14.25 -8.90
CA ASN A 91 -10.12 14.81 -9.69
C ASN A 91 -10.58 15.06 -11.14
N ALA A 92 -11.47 16.04 -11.30
CA ALA A 92 -12.14 16.39 -12.57
C ALA A 92 -11.19 17.02 -13.61
N SER A 93 -9.98 17.44 -13.21
CA SER A 93 -8.97 18.01 -14.10
C SER A 93 -8.23 16.97 -14.96
N TRP A 94 -8.52 15.68 -14.77
CA TRP A 94 -7.92 14.58 -15.52
C TRP A 94 -9.00 13.71 -16.17
N SER A 95 -8.97 13.61 -17.51
CA SER A 95 -9.79 12.65 -18.25
C SER A 95 -9.42 11.21 -17.86
N LEU A 96 -10.35 10.27 -18.04
CA LEU A 96 -10.09 8.85 -17.81
C LEU A 96 -8.92 8.36 -18.68
N ALA A 97 -8.88 8.75 -19.96
CA ALA A 97 -7.79 8.42 -20.87
C ALA A 97 -6.43 8.86 -20.34
N ARG A 98 -6.34 10.10 -19.83
CA ARG A 98 -5.11 10.63 -19.22
C ARG A 98 -4.70 9.88 -17.95
N LYS A 99 -5.67 9.52 -17.09
CA LYS A 99 -5.40 8.70 -15.89
C LYS A 99 -4.87 7.32 -16.30
N THR A 100 -5.53 6.65 -17.24
CA THR A 100 -5.13 5.33 -17.74
C THR A 100 -3.72 5.37 -18.34
N ALA A 101 -3.39 6.37 -19.16
CA ALA A 101 -2.06 6.52 -19.75
C ALA A 101 -0.97 6.67 -18.67
N ALA A 102 -1.18 7.52 -17.67
CA ALA A 102 -0.22 7.72 -16.57
C ALA A 102 -0.05 6.47 -15.70
N TRP A 103 -1.13 5.72 -15.45
CA TRP A 103 -1.04 4.43 -14.78
C TRP A 103 -0.28 3.40 -15.60
N ALA A 104 -0.57 3.30 -16.90
CA ALA A 104 0.11 2.38 -17.80
C ALA A 104 1.63 2.63 -17.86
N GLU A 105 2.06 3.89 -17.89
CA GLU A 105 3.47 4.27 -17.89
C GLU A 105 4.21 3.77 -16.64
N VAL A 106 3.63 3.99 -15.45
CA VAL A 106 4.23 3.54 -14.18
C VAL A 106 4.30 2.01 -14.12
N LEU A 107 3.24 1.32 -14.55
CA LEU A 107 3.23 -0.15 -14.57
C LEU A 107 4.27 -0.71 -15.54
N ALA A 108 4.37 -0.14 -16.75
CA ALA A 108 5.35 -0.55 -17.76
C ALA A 108 6.80 -0.36 -17.28
N ARG A 109 7.10 0.74 -16.57
CA ARG A 109 8.43 1.01 -16.00
C ARG A 109 8.91 -0.08 -15.03
N HIS A 110 7.98 -0.80 -14.41
CA HIS A 110 8.27 -1.87 -13.48
C HIS A 110 8.07 -3.28 -14.07
N GLY A 111 7.96 -3.38 -15.39
CA GLY A 111 7.81 -4.65 -16.10
C GLY A 111 6.46 -5.34 -15.88
N ILE A 112 5.45 -4.60 -15.43
CA ILE A 112 4.10 -5.12 -15.27
C ILE A 112 3.41 -5.03 -16.65
N PRO A 113 2.90 -6.14 -17.21
CA PRO A 113 2.25 -6.11 -18.51
C PRO A 113 1.07 -5.15 -18.54
N VAL A 114 1.05 -4.27 -19.55
CA VAL A 114 -0.06 -3.37 -19.84
C VAL A 114 -0.55 -3.64 -21.25
N HIS A 115 -1.86 -3.73 -21.44
CA HIS A 115 -2.43 -3.67 -22.78
C HIS A 115 -2.39 -2.22 -23.26
N ALA A 116 -2.05 -2.01 -24.53
CA ALA A 116 -1.95 -0.67 -25.11
C ALA A 116 -3.22 0.13 -24.77
N PRO A 117 -3.12 1.25 -24.05
CA PRO A 117 -4.29 2.07 -23.79
C PRO A 117 -4.82 2.61 -25.13
N PRO A 118 -6.14 2.76 -25.30
CA PRO A 118 -6.68 3.39 -26.50
C PRO A 118 -6.01 4.75 -26.68
N GLN A 119 -5.52 5.04 -27.90
CA GLN A 119 -4.86 6.30 -28.17
C GLN A 119 -5.83 7.44 -27.86
N SER A 120 -5.41 8.32 -26.95
CA SER A 120 -6.12 9.53 -26.56
C SER A 120 -6.26 10.44 -27.79
N THR A 121 -7.41 10.40 -28.46
CA THR A 121 -7.82 11.43 -29.42
C THR A 121 -8.32 12.67 -28.69
N ASP A 122 -7.51 13.23 -27.78
CA ASP A 122 -7.77 14.58 -27.26
C ASP A 122 -6.81 15.53 -27.96
N ALA A 123 -7.30 16.04 -29.09
CA ALA A 123 -6.81 17.27 -29.69
C ALA A 123 -7.22 18.45 -28.79
N ARG A 124 -6.26 19.00 -28.03
CA ARG A 124 -5.89 20.43 -27.91
C ARG A 124 -5.02 20.68 -26.68
#